data_AF-A0A1A9HUF9-F1
#
_entry.id   AF-A0A1A9HUF9-F1
#
_cell.length_a   1.000
_cell.length_b   1.000
_cell.length_c   1.000
_cell.angle_alpha   90.00
_cell.angle_beta   90.00
_cell.angle_gamma   90.00
#
_symmetry.space_group_name_H-M   'P 1'
#
loop_
_entity.id
_entity.type
_entity.pdbx_description
1 polymer ?
#
loop_
_entity_poly.entity_id
_entity_poly.type
_entity_poly.pdbx_seq_one_letter_code
_entity_poly.pdbx_strand_id
1 'polypeptide(L)'
;MTLLCCTSCNSKSLIVHGLPGRDANEIVVLLVSKGVAAQKQPQIAASTAGATTEQLWDIAVPASQITEALAILNQAGLPRMKATSLLDLFAKQGLVPSEMQEKIRYQEGLSEQMASTIRKMDGIVDASVQISFTTEEDHSPLTASVYIKHRGILDNPNSILVSKIKRLISSAVPGLAPENVSVVSDRAAYSDITINGPWGLTDEIDYVSVWGIILAKSSLMKFRLVFYCLLLILFIIVCGLLWIIWKTHSLIITLGGAKSFFDPTPYSKVSLETKKAVEDTSGEKKEQSKSSNDQDKASTTQENTTPDTPDTPEGNDKNEET
;
A
#
# COMPACT_ATOMS: atom_id res chain seq x y z
N MET A 1 34.54 -5.62 1.33
CA MET A 1 33.29 -4.83 1.41
C MET A 1 32.40 -5.49 2.44
N THR A 2 32.50 -5.05 3.70
CA THR A 2 31.96 -5.75 4.87
C THR A 2 30.50 -5.39 5.07
N LEU A 3 29.59 -6.36 4.94
CA LEU A 3 28.15 -6.12 5.08
C LEU A 3 27.77 -6.05 6.56
N LEU A 4 27.78 -4.84 7.13
CA LEU A 4 27.45 -4.61 8.55
C LEU A 4 25.92 -4.69 8.76
N CYS A 5 25.41 -5.90 8.99
CA CYS A 5 24.01 -6.14 9.32
C CYS A 5 23.68 -5.62 10.72
N CYS A 6 23.32 -4.34 10.83
CA CYS A 6 22.79 -3.74 12.06
C CYS A 6 21.41 -4.32 12.39
N THR A 7 21.37 -5.48 13.05
CA THR A 7 20.15 -6.05 13.63
C THR A 7 19.67 -5.18 14.79
N SER A 8 18.85 -4.18 14.49
CA SER A 8 18.18 -3.37 15.50
C SER A 8 17.30 -4.28 16.37
N CYS A 9 17.70 -4.49 17.62
CA CYS A 9 16.97 -5.31 18.57
C CYS A 9 15.73 -4.55 19.05
N ASN A 10 14.65 -4.63 18.27
CA ASN A 10 13.38 -3.97 18.55
C ASN A 10 12.68 -4.64 19.74
N SER A 11 13.08 -4.25 20.95
CA SER A 11 12.46 -4.71 22.19
C SER A 11 11.00 -4.26 22.26
N LYS A 12 10.11 -5.22 22.48
CA LYS A 12 8.67 -4.99 22.66
C LYS A 12 8.35 -5.06 24.14
N SER A 13 7.65 -4.06 24.65
CA SER A 13 7.09 -4.07 25.99
C SER A 13 5.62 -4.47 25.93
N LEU A 14 5.15 -5.18 26.95
CA LEU A 14 3.73 -5.37 27.21
C LEU A 14 3.14 -4.04 27.74
N ILE A 15 1.93 -3.69 27.30
CA ILE A 15 1.25 -2.44 27.70
C ILE A 15 -0.16 -2.64 28.30
N VAL A 16 -0.84 -3.73 27.93
CA VAL A 16 -2.13 -4.13 28.48
C VAL A 16 -2.14 -5.66 28.58
N HIS A 17 -2.75 -6.18 29.64
CA HIS A 17 -2.77 -7.60 29.98
C HIS A 17 -4.19 -8.15 30.11
N GLY A 18 -4.36 -9.47 30.00
CA GLY A 18 -5.58 -10.14 30.44
C GLY A 18 -6.85 -9.77 29.68
N LEU A 19 -6.74 -9.40 28.41
CA LEU A 19 -7.87 -8.97 27.59
C LEU A 19 -8.60 -10.16 26.92
N PRO A 20 -9.94 -10.11 26.78
CA PRO A 20 -10.65 -11.06 25.94
C PRO A 20 -10.36 -10.79 24.46
N GLY A 21 -10.57 -11.80 23.60
CA GLY A 21 -10.18 -11.74 22.19
C GLY A 21 -10.80 -10.59 21.37
N ARG A 22 -12.01 -10.11 21.72
CA ARG A 22 -12.68 -8.97 21.07
C ARG A 22 -11.91 -7.67 21.33
N ASP A 23 -11.72 -7.35 22.60
CA ASP A 23 -11.13 -6.09 23.06
C ASP A 23 -9.64 -6.02 22.70
N ALA A 24 -8.96 -7.17 22.75
CA ALA A 24 -7.58 -7.30 22.29
C ALA A 24 -7.43 -7.01 20.78
N ASN A 25 -8.42 -7.40 19.97
CA ASN A 25 -8.44 -7.06 18.55
C ASN A 25 -8.76 -5.56 18.35
N GLU A 26 -9.74 -4.98 19.06
CA GLU A 26 -10.08 -3.55 18.97
C GLU A 26 -8.85 -2.66 19.22
N ILE A 27 -8.08 -2.96 20.27
CA ILE A 27 -6.86 -2.21 20.63
C ILE A 27 -5.75 -2.40 19.59
N VAL A 28 -5.51 -3.63 19.10
CA VAL A 28 -4.42 -3.87 18.13
C VAL A 28 -4.69 -3.17 16.80
N VAL A 29 -5.92 -3.22 16.27
CA VAL A 29 -6.20 -2.50 15.02
C VAL A 29 -6.15 -0.97 15.26
N LEU A 30 -6.62 -0.48 16.42
CA LEU A 30 -6.54 0.96 16.74
C LEU A 30 -5.10 1.47 16.68
N LEU A 31 -4.19 0.80 17.40
CA LEU A 31 -2.78 1.17 17.42
C LEU A 31 -2.15 1.11 16.02
N VAL A 32 -2.41 0.05 15.26
CA VAL A 32 -1.91 -0.10 13.88
C VAL A 32 -2.46 1.00 12.95
N SER A 33 -3.73 1.40 13.10
CA SER A 33 -4.33 2.50 12.33
C SER A 33 -3.75 3.88 12.65
N LYS A 34 -3.02 4.01 13.76
CA LYS A 34 -2.27 5.22 14.16
C LYS A 34 -0.76 5.08 13.93
N GLY A 35 -0.31 4.03 13.24
CA GLY A 35 1.11 3.81 12.93
C GLY A 35 1.93 3.16 14.05
N VAL A 36 1.30 2.78 15.17
CA VAL A 36 1.94 2.07 16.28
C VAL A 36 1.93 0.57 16.03
N ALA A 37 3.10 -0.07 16.05
CA ALA A 37 3.26 -1.47 15.68
C ALA A 37 2.85 -2.45 16.81
N ALA A 38 1.56 -2.52 17.11
CA ALA A 38 1.02 -3.44 18.13
C ALA A 38 0.98 -4.90 17.67
N GLN A 39 1.22 -5.82 18.60
CA GLN A 39 1.10 -7.27 18.41
C GLN A 39 0.36 -7.92 19.58
N LYS A 40 -0.49 -8.91 19.27
CA LYS A 40 -1.26 -9.66 20.26
C LYS A 40 -0.48 -10.91 20.70
N GLN A 41 -0.11 -10.98 21.97
CA GLN A 41 0.55 -12.12 22.59
C GLN A 41 -0.51 -12.95 23.35
N PRO A 42 -0.53 -14.28 23.25
CA PRO A 42 -1.36 -15.10 24.13
C PRO A 42 -0.83 -15.00 25.57
N GLN A 43 -1.68 -14.62 26.53
CA GLN A 43 -1.31 -14.62 27.94
C GLN A 43 -1.17 -16.08 28.38
N ILE A 44 0.02 -16.46 28.88
CA ILE A 44 0.21 -17.79 29.49
C ILE A 44 -0.38 -17.75 30.91
N ALA A 45 -1.72 -17.74 30.97
CA ALA A 45 -2.46 -17.84 32.21
C ALA A 45 -2.18 -19.22 32.84
N ALA A 46 -1.54 -19.25 34.00
CA ALA A 46 -1.52 -20.45 34.83
C ALA A 46 -2.96 -20.83 35.15
N SER A 47 -3.35 -22.06 34.82
CA SER A 47 -4.76 -22.49 34.85
C SER A 47 -5.29 -22.59 36.28
N THR A 48 -5.86 -21.49 36.79
CA THR A 48 -6.68 -21.49 38.00
C THR A 48 -7.93 -22.34 37.74
N ALA A 49 -7.91 -23.58 38.24
CA ALA A 49 -8.89 -24.60 37.92
C ALA A 49 -10.32 -24.17 38.31
N GLY A 50 -11.27 -24.37 37.38
CA GLY A 50 -12.71 -24.21 37.62
C GLY A 50 -13.38 -23.04 36.89
N ALA A 51 -12.64 -22.02 36.47
CA ALA A 51 -13.17 -20.96 35.60
C ALA A 51 -13.14 -21.36 34.11
N THR A 52 -14.12 -20.89 33.33
CA THR A 52 -14.17 -21.11 31.88
C THR A 52 -12.95 -20.53 31.19
N THR A 53 -12.22 -21.36 30.43
CA THR A 53 -10.95 -21.01 29.76
C THR A 53 -11.15 -20.08 28.56
N GLU A 54 -11.60 -18.84 28.78
CA GLU A 54 -11.41 -17.77 27.80
C GLU A 54 -9.91 -17.54 27.63
N GLN A 55 -9.40 -17.70 26.41
CA GLN A 55 -8.00 -17.40 26.12
C GLN A 55 -7.79 -15.89 26.23
N LEU A 56 -7.08 -15.51 27.28
CA LEU A 56 -6.68 -14.14 27.58
C LEU A 56 -5.49 -13.73 26.69
N TRP A 57 -5.43 -12.45 26.34
CA TRP A 57 -4.41 -11.89 25.46
C TRP A 57 -3.80 -10.64 26.06
N ASP A 58 -2.49 -10.49 25.84
CA ASP A 58 -1.71 -9.32 26.19
C ASP A 58 -1.30 -8.57 24.91
N ILE A 59 -1.00 -7.28 25.02
CA ILE A 59 -0.66 -6.44 23.87
C ILE A 59 0.74 -5.88 24.03
N ALA A 60 1.59 -6.19 23.05
CA ALA A 60 2.99 -5.81 23.01
C ALA A 60 3.24 -4.74 21.94
N VAL A 61 4.05 -3.73 22.26
CA VAL A 61 4.37 -2.56 21.42
C VAL A 61 5.88 -2.29 21.52
N PRO A 62 6.57 -1.81 20.46
CA PRO A 62 7.96 -1.35 20.54
C PRO A 62 8.22 -0.42 21.73
N ALA A 63 9.34 -0.59 22.41
CA ALA A 63 9.69 0.20 23.59
C ALA A 63 9.76 1.72 23.31
N SER A 64 10.06 2.12 22.07
CA SER A 64 10.05 3.50 21.60
C SER A 64 8.66 4.12 21.42
N GLN A 65 7.59 3.31 21.34
CA GLN A 65 6.21 3.75 21.06
C GLN A 65 5.26 3.61 22.25
N ILE A 66 5.73 3.19 23.44
CA ILE A 66 4.87 2.94 24.62
C ILE A 66 4.03 4.18 24.99
N THR A 67 4.65 5.36 25.08
CA THR A 67 3.98 6.61 25.49
C THR A 67 2.94 7.06 24.46
N GLU A 68 3.25 6.92 23.17
CA GLU A 68 2.35 7.21 22.06
C GLU A 68 1.15 6.26 22.07
N ALA A 69 1.40 4.95 22.20
CA ALA A 69 0.36 3.93 22.33
C ALA A 69 -0.57 4.22 23.50
N LEU A 70 -0.03 4.47 24.69
CA LEU A 70 -0.82 4.73 25.90
C LEU A 70 -1.62 6.04 25.77
N ALA A 71 -1.09 7.07 25.11
CA ALA A 71 -1.84 8.29 24.82
C ALA A 71 -3.03 8.00 23.89
N ILE A 72 -2.84 7.21 22.83
CA ILE A 72 -3.90 6.79 21.90
C ILE A 72 -5.00 5.97 22.62
N LEU A 73 -4.62 5.04 23.52
CA LEU A 73 -5.59 4.23 24.26
C LEU A 73 -6.42 5.07 25.25
N ASN A 74 -5.78 6.00 25.96
CA ASN A 74 -6.49 6.93 26.84
C ASN A 74 -7.46 7.84 26.06
N GLN A 75 -7.04 8.35 24.89
CA GLN A 75 -7.93 9.15 24.01
C GLN A 75 -9.12 8.34 23.48
N ALA A 76 -8.97 7.03 23.29
CA ALA A 76 -10.04 6.14 22.83
C ALA A 76 -10.88 5.51 23.96
N GLY A 77 -10.53 5.76 25.24
CA GLY A 77 -11.19 5.13 26.39
C GLY A 77 -11.00 3.61 26.45
N LEU A 78 -9.83 3.11 26.05
CA LEU A 78 -9.50 1.68 26.04
C LEU A 78 -8.45 1.33 27.13
N PRO A 79 -8.53 0.15 27.78
CA PRO A 79 -9.54 -0.90 27.59
C PRO A 79 -10.90 -0.52 28.20
N ARG A 80 -11.98 -0.99 27.57
CA ARG A 80 -13.35 -0.76 28.06
C ARG A 80 -13.57 -1.58 29.34
N MET A 81 -14.06 -0.95 30.41
CA MET A 81 -14.56 -1.71 31.56
C MET A 81 -15.84 -2.44 31.16
N LYS A 82 -15.89 -3.78 31.37
CA LYS A 82 -17.14 -4.53 31.25
C LYS A 82 -18.12 -4.04 32.33
N ALA A 83 -19.31 -3.61 31.92
CA ALA A 83 -20.38 -3.32 32.85
C ALA A 83 -20.91 -4.63 33.47
N THR A 84 -21.12 -4.65 34.78
CA THR A 84 -21.77 -5.76 35.49
C THR A 84 -23.26 -5.71 35.22
N SER A 85 -23.87 -6.79 34.71
CA SER A 85 -25.34 -6.87 34.59
C SER A 85 -25.97 -6.99 35.98
N LEU A 86 -27.23 -6.54 36.11
CA LEU A 86 -28.07 -6.87 37.27
C LEU A 86 -28.15 -8.38 37.49
N LEU A 87 -28.15 -9.16 36.40
CA LEU A 87 -28.15 -10.62 36.44
C LEU A 87 -26.86 -11.20 37.06
N ASP A 88 -25.70 -10.60 36.79
CA ASP A 88 -24.41 -10.97 37.39
C ASP A 88 -24.32 -10.64 38.88
N LEU A 89 -25.17 -9.75 39.38
CA LEU A 89 -25.31 -9.46 40.82
C LEU A 89 -26.19 -10.53 41.46
N PHE A 90 -27.39 -10.76 40.94
CA PHE A 90 -28.32 -11.75 41.52
C PHE A 90 -27.81 -13.19 41.43
N ALA A 91 -27.08 -13.55 40.38
CA ALA A 91 -26.48 -14.89 40.24
C ALA A 91 -25.49 -15.26 41.36
N LYS A 92 -24.90 -14.27 42.05
CA LYS A 92 -23.98 -14.48 43.17
C LYS A 92 -24.69 -14.76 44.49
N GLN A 93 -26.00 -14.51 44.58
CA GLN A 93 -26.72 -14.52 45.86
C GLN A 93 -27.18 -15.91 46.32
N GLY A 94 -27.07 -16.95 45.48
CA GLY A 94 -27.05 -18.36 45.89
C GLY A 94 -28.33 -18.92 46.56
N LEU A 95 -29.45 -18.21 46.48
CA LEU A 95 -30.71 -18.55 47.14
C LEU A 95 -31.84 -18.80 46.13
N VAL A 96 -32.95 -19.36 46.61
CA VAL A 96 -34.16 -19.65 45.81
C VAL A 96 -34.62 -18.38 45.08
N PRO A 97 -34.87 -18.43 43.75
CA PRO A 97 -35.26 -17.25 43.00
C PRO A 97 -36.58 -16.68 43.51
N SER A 98 -36.63 -15.36 43.71
CA SER A 98 -37.88 -14.66 44.04
C SER A 98 -38.66 -14.27 42.78
N GLU A 99 -39.97 -14.05 42.92
CA GLU A 99 -40.86 -13.54 41.85
C GLU A 99 -40.28 -12.30 41.14
N MET A 100 -39.65 -11.41 41.89
CA MET A 100 -38.97 -10.22 41.36
C MET A 100 -37.74 -10.59 40.50
N GLN A 101 -36.94 -11.57 40.92
CA GLN A 101 -35.77 -12.03 40.16
C GLN A 101 -36.17 -12.78 38.88
N GLU A 102 -37.26 -13.54 38.90
CA GLU A 102 -37.87 -14.16 37.70
C GLU A 102 -38.32 -13.07 36.71
N LYS A 103 -39.07 -12.05 37.16
CA LYS A 103 -39.49 -10.91 36.32
C LYS A 103 -38.28 -10.15 35.73
N ILE A 104 -37.24 -9.90 36.53
CA ILE A 104 -35.99 -9.25 36.06
C ILE A 104 -35.28 -10.13 35.02
N ARG A 105 -35.11 -11.44 35.27
CA ARG A 105 -34.49 -12.38 34.32
C ARG A 105 -35.23 -12.42 32.98
N TYR A 106 -36.56 -12.39 33.01
CA TYR A 106 -37.38 -12.33 31.81
C TYR A 106 -37.18 -11.03 31.01
N GLN A 107 -37.17 -9.87 31.68
CA GLN A 107 -37.01 -8.57 31.02
C GLN A 107 -35.58 -8.30 30.52
N GLU A 108 -34.54 -8.74 31.23
CA GLU A 108 -33.15 -8.73 30.73
C GLU A 108 -33.01 -9.65 29.51
N GLY A 109 -33.57 -10.85 29.56
CA GLY A 109 -33.56 -11.80 28.43
C GLY A 109 -34.28 -11.26 27.19
N LEU A 110 -35.44 -10.62 27.37
CA LEU A 110 -36.18 -9.95 26.30
C LEU A 110 -35.38 -8.76 25.73
N SER A 111 -34.72 -7.98 26.59
CA SER A 111 -33.91 -6.83 26.19
C SER A 111 -32.70 -7.25 25.35
N GLU A 112 -31.97 -8.30 25.74
CA GLU A 112 -30.84 -8.83 24.95
C GLU A 112 -31.33 -9.57 23.70
N GLN A 113 -32.51 -10.21 23.69
CA GLN A 113 -33.10 -10.74 22.46
C GLN A 113 -33.44 -9.61 21.47
N MET A 114 -33.94 -8.46 21.94
CA MET A 114 -34.17 -7.28 21.11
C MET A 114 -32.85 -6.68 20.62
N ALA A 115 -31.86 -6.50 21.49
CA ALA A 115 -30.54 -6.00 21.11
C ALA A 115 -29.88 -6.92 20.06
N SER A 116 -29.87 -8.23 20.27
CA SER A 116 -29.40 -9.25 19.32
C SER A 116 -30.15 -9.23 17.98
N THR A 117 -31.44 -8.87 17.98
CA THR A 117 -32.23 -8.71 16.75
C THR A 117 -31.86 -7.41 16.01
N ILE A 118 -31.60 -6.32 16.74
CA ILE A 118 -31.15 -5.04 16.17
C ILE A 118 -29.72 -5.14 15.62
N ARG A 119 -28.81 -5.87 16.30
CA ARG A 119 -27.44 -6.15 15.81
C ARG A 119 -27.39 -6.97 14.51
N LYS A 120 -28.51 -7.56 14.04
CA LYS A 120 -28.62 -8.25 12.75
C LYS A 120 -29.02 -7.33 11.59
N MET A 121 -29.36 -6.06 11.85
CA MET A 121 -29.70 -5.10 10.79
C MET A 121 -28.44 -4.52 10.15
N ASP A 122 -28.45 -4.40 8.82
CA ASP A 122 -27.31 -3.88 8.07
C ASP A 122 -26.86 -2.50 8.56
N GLY A 123 -25.55 -2.33 8.71
CA GLY A 123 -24.95 -1.07 9.17
C GLY A 123 -24.96 -0.84 10.69
N ILE A 124 -25.61 -1.69 11.49
CA ILE A 124 -25.49 -1.67 12.96
C ILE A 124 -24.24 -2.45 13.38
N VAL A 125 -23.49 -1.92 14.36
CA VAL A 125 -22.23 -2.48 14.88
C VAL A 125 -22.42 -3.03 16.29
N ASP A 126 -23.18 -2.31 17.11
CA ASP A 126 -23.62 -2.80 18.41
C ASP A 126 -24.97 -2.16 18.79
N ALA A 127 -25.70 -2.79 19.70
CA ALA A 127 -26.95 -2.29 20.23
C ALA A 127 -27.12 -2.70 21.69
N SER A 128 -27.81 -1.87 22.46
CA SER A 128 -28.28 -2.16 23.81
C SER A 128 -29.71 -1.65 23.96
N VAL A 129 -30.55 -2.42 24.63
CA VAL A 129 -31.94 -2.07 24.95
C VAL A 129 -32.09 -2.15 26.46
N GLN A 130 -32.75 -1.16 27.05
CA GLN A 130 -33.11 -1.14 28.46
C GLN A 130 -34.61 -0.83 28.55
N ILE A 131 -35.36 -1.68 29.25
CA ILE A 131 -36.80 -1.53 29.48
C ILE A 131 -37.00 -1.06 30.92
N SER A 132 -37.87 -0.08 31.15
CA SER A 132 -38.16 0.42 32.50
C SER A 132 -38.93 -0.63 33.31
N PHE A 133 -38.47 -0.93 34.52
CA PHE A 133 -39.28 -1.67 35.50
C PHE A 133 -40.40 -0.77 36.03
N THR A 134 -41.64 -1.26 36.02
CA THR A 134 -42.79 -0.62 36.70
C THR A 134 -43.52 -1.68 37.52
N THR A 135 -43.99 -1.32 38.72
CA THR A 135 -44.85 -2.19 39.52
C THR A 135 -46.27 -2.15 38.94
N GLU A 136 -47.09 -3.18 39.17
CA GLU A 136 -48.49 -3.16 38.72
C GLU A 136 -49.37 -2.20 39.57
N GLU A 137 -48.85 -1.74 40.71
CA GLU A 137 -49.39 -0.63 41.51
C GLU A 137 -48.99 0.76 40.95
N ASP A 138 -47.91 0.83 40.16
CA ASP A 138 -47.45 2.06 39.50
C ASP A 138 -48.13 2.20 38.14
N HIS A 139 -49.09 3.12 38.02
CA HIS A 139 -49.72 3.49 36.73
C HIS A 139 -48.79 4.27 35.77
N SER A 140 -47.47 4.09 35.90
CA SER A 140 -46.47 4.73 35.04
C SER A 140 -46.41 4.07 33.66
N PRO A 141 -46.30 4.84 32.56
CA PRO A 141 -46.24 4.26 31.23
C PRO A 141 -44.92 3.52 30.99
N LEU A 142 -45.01 2.27 30.53
CA LEU A 142 -43.85 1.47 30.19
C LEU A 142 -43.00 2.18 29.12
N THR A 143 -41.70 2.28 29.37
CA THR A 143 -40.74 3.08 28.61
C THR A 143 -39.53 2.23 28.24
N ALA A 144 -38.92 2.50 27.08
CA ALA A 144 -37.70 1.81 26.65
C ALA A 144 -36.65 2.79 26.11
N SER A 145 -35.39 2.54 26.47
CA SER A 145 -34.22 3.26 25.97
C SER A 145 -33.38 2.35 25.10
N VAL A 146 -33.00 2.83 23.92
CA VAL A 146 -32.27 2.06 22.90
C VAL A 146 -31.00 2.82 22.55
N TYR A 147 -29.84 2.23 22.79
CA TYR A 147 -28.55 2.74 22.33
C TYR A 147 -28.10 1.94 21.11
N ILE A 148 -27.70 2.62 20.03
CA ILE A 148 -27.30 2.01 18.77
C ILE A 148 -25.97 2.59 18.31
N LYS A 149 -24.96 1.73 18.08
CA LYS A 149 -23.69 2.11 17.46
C LYS A 149 -23.70 1.67 16.00
N HIS A 150 -23.53 2.59 15.04
CA HIS A 150 -23.78 2.31 13.61
C HIS A 150 -22.71 2.87 12.65
N ARG A 151 -22.65 2.34 11.44
CA ARG A 151 -21.74 2.75 10.34
C ARG A 151 -22.30 3.90 9.51
N GLY A 152 -22.77 4.96 10.17
CA GLY A 152 -23.33 6.16 9.52
C GLY A 152 -24.77 6.06 8.96
N ILE A 153 -25.36 4.87 8.85
CA ILE A 153 -26.74 4.65 8.34
C ILE A 153 -27.88 5.37 9.09
N LEU A 154 -27.64 5.86 10.30
CA LEU A 154 -28.61 6.63 11.11
C LEU A 154 -28.28 8.13 11.18
N ASP A 155 -27.15 8.59 10.63
CA ASP A 155 -26.80 10.02 10.59
C ASP A 155 -27.70 10.82 9.63
N ASN A 156 -28.35 10.14 8.69
CA ASN A 156 -29.27 10.77 7.74
C ASN A 156 -30.65 10.98 8.41
N PRO A 157 -31.15 12.23 8.53
CA PRO A 157 -32.42 12.52 9.20
C PRO A 157 -33.66 11.93 8.50
N ASN A 158 -33.56 11.53 7.22
CA ASN A 158 -34.61 10.81 6.51
C ASN A 158 -34.53 9.27 6.71
N SER A 159 -33.69 8.77 7.62
CA SER A 159 -33.51 7.32 7.85
C SER A 159 -34.72 6.70 8.57
N ILE A 160 -35.61 6.08 7.78
CA ILE A 160 -36.80 5.33 8.24
C ILE A 160 -36.41 4.17 9.20
N LEU A 161 -35.12 3.82 9.30
CA LEU A 161 -34.62 2.78 10.21
C LEU A 161 -34.97 3.06 11.68
N VAL A 162 -34.92 4.32 12.14
CA VAL A 162 -35.26 4.66 13.54
C VAL A 162 -36.72 4.32 13.85
N SER A 163 -37.67 4.64 12.95
CA SER A 163 -39.09 4.32 13.15
C SER A 163 -39.38 2.83 13.03
N LYS A 164 -38.65 2.09 12.17
CA LYS A 164 -38.69 0.62 12.12
C LYS A 164 -38.24 -0.01 13.45
N ILE A 165 -37.16 0.50 14.05
CA ILE A 165 -36.64 -0.02 15.33
C ILE A 165 -37.60 0.29 16.49
N LYS A 166 -38.14 1.51 16.57
CA LYS A 166 -39.19 1.84 17.56
C LYS A 166 -40.39 0.89 17.43
N ARG A 167 -40.89 0.67 16.21
CA ARG A 167 -42.04 -0.21 15.94
C ARG A 167 -41.75 -1.69 16.22
N LEU A 168 -40.53 -2.17 15.97
CA LEU A 168 -40.11 -3.52 16.32
C LEU A 168 -40.21 -3.73 17.84
N ILE A 169 -39.61 -2.82 18.62
CA ILE A 169 -39.55 -2.93 20.07
C ILE A 169 -40.93 -2.77 20.71
N SER A 170 -41.74 -1.81 20.25
CA SER A 170 -43.13 -1.64 20.72
C SER A 170 -44.04 -2.83 20.36
N SER A 171 -43.70 -3.61 19.30
CA SER A 171 -44.42 -4.84 18.96
C SER A 171 -43.97 -6.07 19.74
N ALA A 172 -42.79 -6.03 20.36
CA ALA A 172 -42.20 -7.14 21.11
C ALA A 172 -42.46 -7.08 22.62
N VAL A 173 -42.77 -5.89 23.16
CA VAL A 173 -43.01 -5.66 24.59
C VAL A 173 -44.49 -5.29 24.81
N PRO A 174 -45.29 -6.13 25.49
CA PRO A 174 -46.69 -5.83 25.78
C PRO A 174 -46.86 -4.49 26.53
N GLY A 175 -47.79 -3.65 26.07
CA GLY A 175 -48.07 -2.35 26.68
C GLY A 175 -47.07 -1.23 26.38
N LEU A 176 -45.99 -1.49 25.63
CA LEU A 176 -45.03 -0.45 25.24
C LEU A 176 -45.51 0.29 23.99
N ALA A 177 -45.81 1.58 24.12
CA ALA A 177 -46.14 2.44 22.98
C ALA A 177 -44.87 2.92 22.25
N PRO A 178 -44.86 3.04 20.89
CA PRO A 178 -43.67 3.44 20.13
C PRO A 178 -43.17 4.86 20.43
N GLU A 179 -44.03 5.75 20.90
CA GLU A 179 -43.69 7.07 21.43
C GLU A 179 -42.80 7.00 22.69
N ASN A 180 -43.00 5.98 23.54
CA ASN A 180 -42.21 5.75 24.76
C ASN A 180 -40.88 5.03 24.50
N VAL A 181 -40.51 4.82 23.22
CA VAL A 181 -39.20 4.25 22.85
C VAL A 181 -38.24 5.38 22.51
N SER A 182 -37.32 5.71 23.42
CA SER A 182 -36.21 6.61 23.15
C SER A 182 -35.11 5.88 22.38
N VAL A 183 -34.56 6.51 21.34
CA VAL A 183 -33.47 5.93 20.52
C VAL A 183 -32.34 6.94 20.45
N VAL A 184 -31.15 6.53 20.91
CA VAL A 184 -29.91 7.30 20.85
C VAL A 184 -28.94 6.55 19.94
N SER A 185 -28.50 7.21 18.86
CA SER A 185 -27.58 6.65 17.87
C SER A 185 -26.23 7.36 17.93
N ASP A 186 -25.15 6.58 17.89
CA ASP A 186 -23.77 7.07 17.82
C ASP A 186 -23.01 6.41 16.66
N ARG A 187 -22.21 7.21 15.94
CA ARG A 187 -21.44 6.73 14.81
C ARG A 187 -20.22 5.97 15.31
N ALA A 188 -20.05 4.74 14.82
CA ALA A 188 -18.88 3.94 15.12
C ALA A 188 -17.61 4.63 14.59
N ALA A 189 -16.81 5.24 15.47
CA ALA A 189 -15.50 5.85 15.15
C ALA A 189 -14.50 4.89 14.44
N TYR A 190 -14.82 3.60 14.39
CA TYR A 190 -14.06 2.55 13.70
C TYR A 190 -14.57 2.25 12.27
N SER A 191 -15.61 2.91 11.76
CA SER A 191 -16.18 2.59 10.43
C SER A 191 -15.33 3.07 9.26
N ASP A 192 -14.51 4.10 9.48
CA ASP A 192 -13.80 4.88 8.45
C ASP A 192 -12.27 4.72 8.58
N ILE A 193 -11.80 3.62 9.16
CA ILE A 193 -10.36 3.38 9.34
C ILE A 193 -9.75 2.84 8.05
N THR A 194 -9.41 3.80 7.19
CA THR A 194 -8.43 3.66 6.12
C THR A 194 -7.12 3.15 6.73
N ILE A 195 -6.74 1.91 6.41
CA ILE A 195 -5.51 1.31 6.93
C ILE A 195 -4.32 1.88 6.14
N ASN A 196 -3.85 3.06 6.54
CA ASN A 196 -2.65 3.72 6.02
C ASN A 196 -1.36 3.05 6.55
N GLY A 197 -1.31 1.71 6.45
CA GLY A 197 -0.09 0.92 6.67
C GLY A 197 0.64 0.65 5.33
N PRO A 198 1.83 0.05 5.35
CA PRO A 198 2.61 -0.29 4.14
C PRO A 198 1.98 -1.33 3.19
N TRP A 199 0.72 -1.70 3.42
CA TRP A 199 -0.12 -2.64 2.67
C TRP A 199 -1.57 -2.12 2.57
N GLY A 200 -1.75 -0.79 2.56
CA GLY A 200 -3.05 -0.13 2.55
C GLY A 200 -3.78 -0.22 1.20
N LEU A 201 -5.12 -0.24 1.24
CA LEU A 201 -5.97 -0.29 0.05
C LEU A 201 -6.17 1.06 -0.66
N THR A 202 -5.65 2.14 -0.07
CA THR A 202 -5.59 3.47 -0.68
C THR A 202 -4.17 4.00 -0.53
N ASP A 203 -3.35 3.73 -1.53
CA ASP A 203 -2.00 4.28 -1.62
C ASP A 203 -2.13 5.76 -2.04
N GLU A 204 -2.38 6.64 -1.06
CA GLU A 204 -2.28 8.10 -1.25
C GLU A 204 -0.80 8.46 -1.36
N ILE A 205 -0.23 8.11 -2.53
CA ILE A 205 1.17 8.31 -2.85
C ILE A 205 1.42 9.82 -2.86
N ASP A 206 2.13 10.28 -1.84
CA ASP A 206 2.54 11.68 -1.68
C ASP A 206 3.52 12.06 -2.80
N TYR A 207 2.95 12.51 -3.93
CA TYR A 207 3.61 12.74 -5.20
C TYR A 207 4.38 14.06 -5.19
N VAL A 208 5.69 13.98 -5.44
CA VAL A 208 6.55 15.16 -5.63
C VAL A 208 6.99 15.23 -7.08
N SER A 209 6.67 16.33 -7.75
CA SER A 209 7.15 16.62 -9.11
C SER A 209 8.62 17.06 -9.05
N VAL A 210 9.52 16.22 -9.54
CA VAL A 210 10.95 16.51 -9.66
C VAL A 210 11.29 16.60 -11.14
N TRP A 211 11.63 17.80 -11.60
CA TRP A 211 12.07 18.06 -12.98
C TRP A 211 11.08 17.57 -14.05
N GLY A 212 9.78 17.76 -13.78
CA GLY A 212 8.67 17.36 -14.66
C GLY A 212 8.21 15.92 -14.51
N ILE A 213 8.94 15.06 -13.78
CA ILE A 213 8.57 13.66 -13.55
C ILE A 213 7.99 13.51 -12.14
N ILE A 214 6.89 12.76 -12.04
CA ILE A 214 6.09 12.57 -10.82
C ILE A 214 6.68 11.38 -10.03
N LEU A 215 7.26 11.64 -8.85
CA LEU A 215 7.95 10.62 -8.04
C LEU A 215 7.33 10.48 -6.64
N ALA A 216 7.24 9.24 -6.16
CA ALA A 216 6.86 8.93 -4.79
C ALA A 216 7.96 9.35 -3.79
N LYS A 217 7.57 10.09 -2.75
CA LYS A 217 8.44 10.66 -1.70
C LYS A 217 9.44 9.66 -1.09
N SER A 218 9.01 8.41 -0.88
CA SER A 218 9.80 7.31 -0.32
C SER A 218 11.00 6.87 -1.18
N SER A 219 11.00 7.18 -2.48
CA SER A 219 12.03 6.73 -3.43
C SER A 219 12.94 7.86 -3.94
N LEU A 220 12.70 9.11 -3.53
CA LEU A 220 13.51 10.29 -3.93
C LEU A 220 15.01 10.10 -3.68
N MET A 221 15.41 9.55 -2.53
CA MET A 221 16.82 9.29 -2.21
C MET A 221 17.44 8.20 -3.09
N LYS A 222 16.67 7.16 -3.45
CA LYS A 222 17.13 6.08 -4.35
C LYS A 222 17.32 6.60 -5.77
N PHE A 223 16.32 7.32 -6.28
CA PHE A 223 16.37 7.95 -7.60
C PHE A 223 17.53 8.94 -7.72
N ARG A 224 17.70 9.83 -6.74
CA ARG A 224 18.80 10.81 -6.72
C ARG A 224 20.18 10.14 -6.72
N LEU A 225 20.34 9.03 -5.99
CA LEU A 225 21.59 8.24 -6.00
C LEU A 225 21.84 7.61 -7.38
N VAL A 226 20.84 6.93 -7.96
CA VAL A 226 20.96 6.30 -9.29
C VAL A 226 21.28 7.34 -10.37
N PHE A 227 20.61 8.49 -10.34
CA PHE A 227 20.83 9.59 -11.28
C PHE A 227 22.26 10.15 -11.22
N TYR A 228 22.78 10.44 -10.02
CA TYR A 228 24.17 10.90 -9.87
C TYR A 228 25.19 9.82 -10.22
N CYS A 229 24.94 8.54 -9.90
CA CYS A 229 25.81 7.44 -10.34
C CYS A 229 25.85 7.32 -11.88
N LEU A 230 24.72 7.45 -12.56
CA LEU A 230 24.64 7.41 -14.03
C LEU A 230 25.40 8.57 -14.67
N LEU A 231 25.23 9.80 -14.16
CA LEU A 231 25.98 10.97 -14.62
C LEU A 231 27.49 10.83 -14.38
N LEU A 232 27.91 10.27 -13.24
CA LEU A 232 29.32 10.04 -12.92
C LEU A 232 29.94 8.99 -13.85
N ILE A 233 29.22 7.91 -14.16
CA ILE A 233 29.66 6.89 -15.14
C ILE A 233 29.81 7.52 -16.54
N LEU A 234 28.82 8.31 -16.98
CA LEU A 234 28.88 9.01 -18.27
C LEU A 234 30.06 10.00 -18.33
N PHE A 235 30.32 10.73 -17.25
CA PHE A 235 31.48 11.62 -17.15
C PHE A 235 32.82 10.85 -17.26
N ILE A 236 32.96 9.70 -16.58
CA ILE A 236 34.15 8.84 -16.69
C ILE A 236 34.33 8.35 -18.14
N ILE A 237 33.25 7.96 -18.83
CA ILE A 237 33.31 7.53 -20.24
C ILE A 237 33.79 8.69 -21.14
N VAL A 238 33.25 9.90 -20.96
CA VAL A 238 33.68 11.09 -21.72
C VAL A 238 35.15 11.43 -21.46
N CYS A 239 35.61 11.39 -20.20
CA CYS A 239 37.02 11.59 -19.86
C CYS A 239 37.93 10.49 -20.45
N GLY A 240 37.49 9.24 -20.45
CA GLY A 240 38.18 8.12 -21.08
C GLY A 240 38.32 8.29 -22.59
N LEU A 241 37.24 8.69 -23.28
CA LEU A 241 37.26 8.99 -24.70
C LEU A 241 38.16 10.18 -25.03
N LEU A 242 38.12 11.26 -24.25
CA LEU A 242 39.02 12.41 -24.41
C LEU A 242 40.51 12.01 -24.23
N TRP A 243 40.83 11.16 -23.26
CA TRP A 243 42.19 10.63 -23.08
C TRP A 243 42.59 9.74 -24.27
N ILE A 244 41.71 8.85 -24.73
CA ILE A 244 41.97 8.02 -25.92
C ILE A 244 42.25 8.90 -27.14
N ILE A 245 41.43 9.91 -27.41
CA ILE A 245 41.61 10.86 -28.52
C ILE A 245 42.93 11.62 -28.40
N TRP A 246 43.28 12.14 -27.21
CA TRP A 246 44.54 12.83 -26.98
C TRP A 246 45.76 11.92 -27.19
N LYS A 247 45.67 10.66 -26.75
CA LYS A 247 46.72 9.65 -26.88
C LYS A 247 46.88 9.17 -28.33
N THR A 248 45.80 8.96 -29.07
CA THR A 248 45.87 8.58 -30.50
C THR A 248 46.32 9.75 -31.36
N HIS A 249 45.88 10.99 -31.07
CA HIS A 249 46.34 12.19 -31.77
C HIS A 249 47.87 12.35 -31.72
N SER A 250 48.50 12.08 -30.57
CA SER A 250 49.96 12.03 -30.44
C SER A 250 50.63 11.03 -31.38
N LEU A 251 50.08 9.81 -31.49
CA LEU A 251 50.57 8.79 -32.43
C LEU A 251 50.32 9.16 -33.90
N ILE A 252 49.15 9.73 -34.23
CA ILE A 252 48.81 10.19 -35.58
C ILE A 252 49.79 11.27 -36.08
N ILE A 253 50.26 12.15 -35.20
CA ILE A 253 51.29 13.15 -35.53
C ILE A 253 52.61 12.46 -35.91
N THR A 254 53.03 11.42 -35.19
CA THR A 254 54.29 10.70 -35.49
C THR A 254 54.25 9.86 -36.77
N LEU A 255 53.07 9.53 -37.29
CA LEU A 255 52.90 8.60 -38.42
C LEU A 255 52.29 9.25 -39.68
N GLY A 256 52.37 10.57 -39.83
CA GLY A 256 52.07 11.27 -41.09
C GLY A 256 50.68 11.91 -41.20
N GLY A 257 49.90 11.96 -40.11
CA GLY A 257 48.65 12.72 -40.04
C GLY A 257 47.42 12.04 -40.66
N ALA A 258 46.24 12.42 -40.18
CA ALA A 258 44.95 11.79 -40.52
C ALA A 258 44.41 12.14 -41.93
N LYS A 259 45.27 12.34 -42.93
CA LYS A 259 44.87 12.63 -44.31
C LYS A 259 44.70 11.35 -45.15
N SER A 260 45.65 10.42 -45.02
CA SER A 260 45.66 9.13 -45.75
C SER A 260 44.50 8.19 -45.42
N PHE A 261 43.76 8.43 -44.34
CA PHE A 261 42.53 7.68 -44.01
C PHE A 261 41.30 8.08 -44.82
N PHE A 262 41.37 9.18 -45.59
CA PHE A 262 40.29 9.67 -46.45
C PHE A 262 40.68 9.77 -47.94
N ASP A 263 41.83 9.22 -48.35
CA ASP A 263 42.20 9.07 -49.76
C ASP A 263 41.60 7.77 -50.34
N PRO A 264 40.59 7.82 -51.23
CA PRO A 264 39.89 6.63 -51.71
C PRO A 264 40.65 5.92 -52.85
N THR A 265 41.86 5.43 -52.56
CA THR A 265 42.69 4.69 -53.52
C THR A 265 42.77 3.20 -53.14
N PRO A 266 42.39 2.26 -54.04
CA PRO A 266 42.32 0.85 -53.70
C PRO A 266 43.71 0.20 -53.59
N TYR A 267 43.89 -0.64 -52.56
CA TYR A 267 45.11 -1.41 -52.32
C TYR A 267 45.47 -2.32 -53.49
N SER A 268 46.57 -2.03 -54.21
CA SER A 268 47.31 -3.07 -54.93
C SER A 268 48.78 -2.69 -55.18
N LYS A 269 49.68 -3.66 -54.91
CA LYS A 269 51.03 -3.79 -55.51
C LYS A 269 52.07 -2.68 -55.25
N VAL A 270 52.48 -2.46 -54.00
CA VAL A 270 53.82 -1.92 -53.68
C VAL A 270 54.53 -2.80 -52.64
N SER A 271 54.95 -3.99 -53.06
CA SER A 271 55.72 -4.93 -52.21
C SER A 271 56.66 -5.88 -52.97
N LEU A 272 56.82 -5.70 -54.29
CA LEU A 272 57.63 -6.60 -55.14
C LEU A 272 58.82 -5.90 -55.83
N GLU A 273 58.89 -4.57 -55.86
CA GLU A 273 60.04 -3.85 -56.44
C GLU A 273 61.24 -3.76 -55.49
N THR A 274 61.01 -3.65 -54.17
CA THR A 274 62.08 -3.58 -53.16
C THR A 274 62.97 -4.83 -53.16
N LYS A 275 62.48 -5.98 -53.65
CA LYS A 275 63.27 -7.22 -53.80
C LYS A 275 63.96 -7.36 -55.17
N LYS A 276 63.94 -6.33 -56.02
CA LYS A 276 64.59 -6.34 -57.35
C LYS A 276 65.62 -5.22 -57.57
N ALA A 277 65.98 -4.49 -56.51
CA ALA A 277 66.91 -3.35 -56.57
C ALA A 277 68.31 -3.64 -55.97
N VAL A 278 68.62 -4.91 -55.63
CA VAL A 278 69.85 -5.27 -54.88
C VAL A 278 70.62 -6.46 -55.51
N GLU A 279 70.00 -7.25 -56.39
CA GLU A 279 70.55 -8.57 -56.82
C GLU A 279 70.94 -8.65 -58.31
N ASP A 280 70.90 -7.55 -59.07
CA ASP A 280 71.26 -7.49 -60.50
C ASP A 280 72.40 -6.47 -60.76
N THR A 281 73.64 -6.80 -60.35
CA THR A 281 74.87 -6.11 -60.82
C THR A 281 75.89 -7.08 -61.44
N SER A 282 75.42 -8.08 -62.19
CA SER A 282 76.26 -9.00 -62.97
C SER A 282 75.44 -9.86 -63.94
N GLY A 283 75.90 -10.08 -65.19
CA GLY A 283 75.39 -11.20 -66.02
C GLY A 283 74.70 -10.86 -67.33
N GLU A 284 75.47 -10.28 -68.25
CA GLU A 284 75.28 -10.17 -69.71
C GLU A 284 74.27 -11.10 -70.48
N LYS A 285 73.64 -10.51 -71.52
CA LYS A 285 73.41 -11.04 -72.91
C LYS A 285 72.07 -11.71 -73.37
N LYS A 286 71.48 -11.05 -74.39
CA LYS A 286 70.87 -11.54 -75.67
C LYS A 286 69.46 -12.20 -75.73
N GLU A 287 68.64 -11.58 -76.61
CA GLU A 287 67.68 -12.18 -77.59
C GLU A 287 66.43 -12.97 -77.10
N GLN A 288 65.26 -13.00 -77.77
CA GLN A 288 64.68 -12.20 -78.88
C GLN A 288 63.18 -12.55 -79.10
N SER A 289 62.33 -11.55 -79.45
CA SER A 289 60.95 -11.68 -80.05
C SER A 289 59.80 -12.29 -79.20
N LYS A 290 58.48 -12.15 -79.50
CA LYS A 290 57.63 -11.12 -80.18
C LYS A 290 56.12 -11.53 -80.07
N SER A 291 55.19 -10.56 -80.14
CA SER A 291 53.73 -10.72 -80.42
C SER A 291 52.84 -11.31 -79.30
N SER A 292 51.53 -11.01 -79.15
CA SER A 292 50.58 -10.01 -79.74
C SER A 292 49.49 -9.69 -78.67
N ASN A 293 48.85 -8.51 -78.58
CA ASN A 293 47.68 -7.99 -79.35
C ASN A 293 46.46 -8.95 -79.36
N ASP A 294 45.19 -8.55 -79.12
CA ASP A 294 44.49 -7.24 -79.01
C ASP A 294 43.48 -7.22 -77.82
N GLN A 295 43.05 -6.08 -77.21
CA GLN A 295 41.93 -5.14 -77.57
C GLN A 295 40.61 -5.86 -77.97
N ASP A 296 39.41 -5.53 -77.45
CA ASP A 296 38.73 -4.22 -77.27
C ASP A 296 37.94 -4.13 -75.90
N LYS A 297 37.63 -2.97 -75.28
CA LYS A 297 36.61 -1.90 -75.55
C LYS A 297 35.13 -2.35 -75.57
N ALA A 298 34.14 -1.57 -75.09
CA ALA A 298 34.13 -0.36 -74.23
C ALA A 298 32.70 0.02 -73.73
N SER A 299 32.62 0.92 -72.73
CA SER A 299 31.70 2.10 -72.61
C SER A 299 30.15 1.90 -72.58
N THR A 300 29.36 2.37 -71.58
CA THR A 300 28.83 3.77 -71.38
C THR A 300 27.31 3.84 -71.66
N THR A 301 26.40 4.52 -70.92
CA THR A 301 26.39 5.23 -69.60
C THR A 301 24.93 5.45 -69.11
N GLN A 302 24.73 6.00 -67.89
CA GLN A 302 23.78 7.08 -67.42
C GLN A 302 22.36 7.22 -68.07
N GLU A 303 21.25 7.62 -67.41
CA GLU A 303 20.93 8.22 -66.08
C GLU A 303 19.38 8.03 -65.77
N ASN A 304 18.55 8.76 -64.99
CA ASN A 304 18.60 10.03 -64.22
C ASN A 304 17.53 10.16 -63.08
N THR A 305 17.44 11.38 -62.50
CA THR A 305 16.47 12.06 -61.57
C THR A 305 14.94 11.84 -61.70
N THR A 306 14.02 12.20 -60.76
CA THR A 306 14.00 12.44 -59.27
C THR A 306 12.55 12.25 -58.65
N PRO A 307 11.76 13.20 -58.04
CA PRO A 307 10.87 12.88 -56.88
C PRO A 307 9.35 13.13 -57.06
N ASP A 308 8.52 12.86 -56.03
CA ASP A 308 7.50 13.83 -55.53
C ASP A 308 6.93 13.52 -54.10
N THR A 309 6.03 14.36 -53.54
CA THR A 309 5.64 14.37 -52.09
C THR A 309 4.12 14.10 -51.76
N PRO A 310 3.39 14.78 -50.82
CA PRO A 310 2.53 14.12 -49.79
C PRO A 310 1.01 14.16 -50.02
N ASP A 311 0.19 13.64 -49.08
CA ASP A 311 -1.04 14.32 -48.58
C ASP A 311 -1.73 13.68 -47.33
N THR A 312 -2.68 14.41 -46.71
CA THR A 312 -3.55 14.04 -45.53
C THR A 312 -4.62 15.14 -45.33
N PRO A 313 -5.95 14.87 -45.16
CA PRO A 313 -6.62 14.99 -43.82
C PRO A 313 -8.04 14.32 -43.62
N GLU A 314 -8.69 14.64 -42.47
CA GLU A 314 -10.14 14.57 -42.09
C GLU A 314 -10.85 13.19 -41.87
N GLY A 315 -11.89 13.05 -41.01
CA GLY A 315 -12.45 13.98 -39.99
C GLY A 315 -13.78 13.57 -39.28
N ASN A 316 -13.90 13.93 -37.98
CA ASN A 316 -15.07 14.37 -37.15
C ASN A 316 -16.38 13.53 -36.88
N ASP A 317 -17.17 14.02 -35.88
CA ASP A 317 -18.60 13.72 -35.49
C ASP A 317 -18.94 12.41 -34.71
N LYS A 318 -20.01 12.29 -33.86
CA LYS A 318 -20.84 13.22 -33.01
C LYS A 318 -21.80 12.45 -32.04
N ASN A 319 -22.08 13.03 -30.86
CA ASN A 319 -23.35 13.08 -30.05
C ASN A 319 -24.22 11.86 -29.61
N GLU A 320 -25.18 12.18 -28.71
CA GLU A 320 -26.37 11.44 -28.16
C GLU A 320 -26.09 10.27 -27.16
N GLU A 321 -26.69 10.13 -25.96
CA GLU A 321 -27.91 10.62 -25.24
C GLU A 321 -29.11 9.65 -25.21
N THR A 322 -29.23 8.86 -24.12
CA THR A 322 -30.49 8.51 -23.41
C THR A 322 -30.20 7.78 -22.10
#